data_AF-A0A5K7S6T7-F1
#
_entry.id   AF-A0A5K7S6T7-F1
#
_cell.length_a   1.000
_cell.length_b   1.000
_cell.length_c   1.000
_cell.angle_alpha   90.00
_cell.angle_beta   90.00
_cell.angle_gamma   90.00
#
_symmetry.space_group_name_H-M   'P 1'
#
loop_
_entity.id
_entity.type
_entity.pdbx_description
1 polymer ?
#
loop_
_entity_poly.entity_id
_entity_poly.type
_entity_poly.pdbx_seq_one_letter_code
_entity_poly.pdbx_strand_id
1 'polypeptide(L)'
;MVNHIMTIEDRNERNRAARTIIDIMGMMYPYLRDINDFKHKLWDHLAIMTNFQLDIDYPYTPPSPEFFNTPPLRIPYDNNKIKYRHYGKTIETLIEKASVYEDEKERDLLIKLIANHMKKSYVMWNKDSVTDDKILADIEEMSKGKIKCNDITLTETKDILFRNQKKPMPVNNNPGRKFQKNDNRKKQQ
;
A
#
# COMPACT_ATOMS: atom_id res chain seq x y z
N MET A 1 -34.36 24.75 0.46
CA MET A 1 -34.88 23.47 1.01
C MET A 1 -34.29 23.18 2.39
N VAL A 2 -32.98 23.00 2.53
CA VAL A 2 -32.35 22.75 3.85
C VAL A 2 -32.59 23.91 4.84
N ASN A 3 -32.41 25.17 4.41
CA ASN A 3 -32.70 26.34 5.25
C ASN A 3 -34.17 26.43 5.71
N HIS A 4 -35.10 25.80 4.97
CA HIS A 4 -36.52 25.82 5.33
C HIS A 4 -36.81 24.84 6.47
N ILE A 5 -36.13 23.70 6.53
CA ILE A 5 -36.27 22.75 7.64
C ILE A 5 -35.79 23.37 8.96
N MET A 6 -34.78 24.23 8.92
CA MET A 6 -34.31 24.97 10.12
C MET A 6 -35.35 25.95 10.68
N THR A 7 -36.30 26.41 9.87
CA THR A 7 -37.35 27.36 10.28
C THR A 7 -38.59 26.69 10.85
N ILE A 8 -38.70 25.35 10.79
CA ILE A 8 -39.88 24.60 11.26
C ILE A 8 -39.75 24.33 12.76
N GLU A 9 -40.74 24.79 13.53
CA GLU A 9 -40.78 24.63 15.00
C GLU A 9 -41.22 23.22 15.43
N ASP A 10 -42.16 22.59 14.71
CA ASP A 10 -42.65 21.24 15.03
C ASP A 10 -41.64 20.14 14.65
N ARG A 11 -41.30 19.29 15.63
CA ARG A 11 -40.36 18.17 15.47
C ARG A 11 -40.89 17.11 14.51
N ASN A 12 -42.19 16.84 14.50
CA ASN A 12 -42.77 15.81 13.62
C ASN A 12 -42.74 16.24 12.15
N GLU A 13 -43.14 17.48 11.89
CA GLU A 13 -43.08 18.08 10.55
C GLU A 13 -41.63 18.19 10.04
N ARG A 14 -40.69 18.59 10.91
CA ARG A 14 -39.25 18.64 10.61
C ARG A 14 -38.68 17.27 10.23
N ASN A 15 -39.03 16.23 10.98
CA ASN A 15 -38.66 14.84 10.70
C ASN A 15 -39.22 14.33 9.35
N ARG A 16 -40.44 14.73 8.99
CA ARG A 16 -41.05 14.36 7.70
C ARG A 16 -40.35 15.07 6.55
N ALA A 17 -40.11 16.37 6.69
CA ALA A 17 -39.43 17.17 5.69
C ALA A 17 -38.01 16.66 5.41
N ALA A 18 -37.27 16.25 6.45
CA ALA A 18 -35.91 15.73 6.27
C ALA A 18 -35.87 14.42 5.47
N ARG A 19 -36.82 13.51 5.71
CA ARG A 19 -36.96 12.28 4.91
C ARG A 19 -37.24 12.59 3.45
N THR A 20 -38.15 13.53 3.18
CA THR A 20 -38.44 13.99 1.82
C THR A 20 -37.22 14.60 1.13
N ILE A 21 -36.40 15.38 1.85
CA ILE A 21 -35.15 15.93 1.29
C ILE A 21 -34.16 14.80 0.94
N ILE A 22 -34.04 13.77 1.79
CA ILE A 22 -33.14 12.65 1.52
C ILE A 22 -33.60 11.85 0.31
N ASP A 23 -34.90 11.66 0.13
CA ASP A 23 -35.44 11.03 -1.07
C ASP A 23 -35.15 11.85 -2.33
N ILE A 24 -35.27 13.19 -2.26
CA ILE A 24 -34.89 14.11 -3.35
C ILE A 24 -33.39 14.04 -3.66
N MET A 25 -32.54 14.07 -2.64
CA MET A 25 -31.09 13.91 -2.79
C MET A 25 -30.75 12.55 -3.43
N GLY A 26 -31.47 11.49 -3.05
CA GLY A 26 -31.34 10.15 -3.61
C GLY A 26 -31.76 10.01 -5.08
N MET A 27 -32.67 10.86 -5.55
CA MET A 27 -33.08 10.94 -6.95
C MET A 27 -32.10 11.76 -7.80
N MET A 28 -31.57 12.86 -7.25
CA MET A 28 -30.61 13.72 -7.96
C MET A 28 -29.25 13.06 -8.17
N TYR A 29 -28.85 12.17 -7.26
CA TYR A 29 -27.54 11.52 -7.29
C TYR A 29 -27.64 9.98 -7.44
N PRO A 30 -28.14 9.47 -8.59
CA PRO A 30 -28.36 8.05 -8.80
C PRO A 30 -27.05 7.25 -8.84
N TYR A 31 -25.92 7.87 -9.19
CA TYR A 31 -24.61 7.22 -9.26
C TYR A 31 -24.05 6.79 -7.90
N LEU A 32 -24.54 7.37 -6.79
CA LEU A 32 -24.12 6.93 -5.46
C LEU A 32 -24.85 5.67 -4.99
N ARG A 33 -25.85 5.16 -5.72
CA ARG A 33 -26.62 3.95 -5.34
C ARG A 33 -25.77 2.68 -5.29
N ASP A 34 -24.71 2.62 -6.10
CA ASP A 34 -23.80 1.48 -6.18
C ASP A 34 -22.73 1.52 -5.07
N ILE A 35 -22.71 2.57 -4.25
CA ILE A 35 -21.78 2.73 -3.14
C ILE A 35 -22.43 2.14 -1.88
N ASN A 36 -21.71 1.24 -1.22
CA ASN A 36 -22.10 0.75 0.11
C ASN A 36 -22.43 1.92 1.04
N ASP A 37 -23.52 1.79 1.79
CA ASP A 37 -23.99 2.79 2.77
C ASP A 37 -24.38 4.15 2.17
N PHE A 38 -24.89 4.18 0.93
CA PHE A 38 -25.39 5.41 0.30
C PHE A 38 -26.35 6.22 1.19
N LYS A 39 -27.31 5.55 1.83
CA LYS A 39 -28.28 6.21 2.71
C LYS A 39 -27.57 6.93 3.87
N HIS A 40 -26.52 6.34 4.44
CA HIS A 40 -25.76 6.93 5.53
C HIS A 40 -25.09 8.23 5.09
N LYS A 41 -24.44 8.23 3.91
CA LYS A 41 -23.80 9.42 3.35
C LYS A 41 -24.78 10.56 3.09
N LEU A 42 -26.02 10.27 2.69
CA LEU A 42 -27.04 11.30 2.52
C LEU A 42 -27.45 11.94 3.86
N TRP A 43 -27.59 11.14 4.91
CA TRP A 43 -27.82 11.66 6.26
C TRP A 43 -26.64 12.50 6.75
N ASP A 44 -25.41 12.06 6.49
CA ASP A 44 -24.20 12.84 6.81
C ASP A 44 -24.16 14.17 6.05
N HIS A 45 -24.47 14.16 4.75
CA HIS A 45 -24.54 15.37 3.95
C HIS A 45 -25.62 16.34 4.45
N LEU A 46 -26.78 15.84 4.88
CA LEU A 46 -27.83 16.66 5.48
C LEU A 46 -27.36 17.28 6.80
N ALA A 47 -26.66 16.52 7.64
CA ALA A 47 -26.09 17.01 8.90
C ALA A 47 -25.00 18.08 8.65
N ILE A 48 -24.12 17.85 7.67
CA ILE A 48 -23.07 18.82 7.28
C ILE A 48 -23.70 20.11 6.73
N MET A 49 -24.68 20.01 5.82
CA MET A 49 -25.37 21.19 5.26
C MET A 49 -26.11 22.02 6.33
N THR A 50 -26.42 21.41 7.47
CA THR A 50 -27.14 22.06 8.58
C THR A 50 -26.22 22.47 9.72
N ASN A 51 -24.89 22.36 9.54
CA ASN A 51 -23.90 22.58 10.59
C ASN A 51 -24.22 21.82 11.89
N PHE A 52 -24.84 20.64 11.79
CA PHE A 52 -25.27 19.82 12.93
C PHE A 52 -26.24 20.51 13.91
N GLN A 53 -26.91 21.59 13.48
CA GLN A 53 -27.86 22.34 14.31
C GLN A 53 -29.27 21.74 14.32
N LEU A 54 -29.48 20.68 13.55
CA LEU A 54 -30.80 20.13 13.27
C LEU A 54 -31.16 19.05 14.29
N ASP A 55 -32.17 19.31 15.13
CA ASP A 55 -32.73 18.32 16.06
C ASP A 55 -33.75 17.43 15.34
N ILE A 56 -33.28 16.26 14.89
CA ILE A 56 -34.00 15.23 14.13
C ILE A 56 -33.59 13.85 14.63
N ASP A 57 -34.49 12.88 14.48
CA ASP A 57 -34.18 11.47 14.76
C ASP A 57 -33.29 10.89 13.66
N TYR A 58 -31.98 11.05 13.83
CA TYR A 58 -31.00 10.44 12.94
C TYR A 58 -31.02 8.91 13.13
N PRO A 59 -31.18 8.12 12.05
CA PRO A 59 -31.05 6.66 12.14
C PRO A 59 -29.60 6.20 12.40
N TYR A 60 -28.62 7.10 12.18
CA TYR A 60 -27.18 6.84 12.29
C TYR A 60 -26.51 7.97 13.09
N THR A 61 -25.42 7.66 13.79
CA THR A 61 -24.68 8.66 14.58
C THR A 61 -24.03 9.68 13.65
N PRO A 62 -24.39 10.98 13.70
CA PRO A 62 -23.79 11.98 12.85
C PRO A 62 -22.29 12.14 13.19
N PRO A 63 -21.43 12.38 12.20
CA PRO A 63 -20.00 12.61 12.44
C PRO A 63 -19.78 13.89 13.26
N SER A 64 -18.76 13.92 14.12
CA SER A 64 -18.46 15.13 14.89
C SER A 64 -17.93 16.25 13.97
N PRO A 65 -18.41 17.50 14.11
CA PRO A 65 -17.97 18.64 13.31
C PRO A 65 -16.46 18.92 13.40
N GLU A 66 -15.83 18.49 14.49
CA GLU A 66 -14.40 18.71 14.73
C GLU A 66 -13.52 17.98 13.71
N PHE A 67 -13.94 16.80 13.22
CA PHE A 67 -13.16 16.02 12.24
C PHE A 67 -13.06 16.68 10.86
N PHE A 68 -14.00 17.54 10.49
CA PHE A 68 -14.01 18.18 9.17
C PHE A 68 -13.12 19.43 9.11
N ASN A 69 -12.87 20.07 10.25
CA ASN A 69 -12.07 21.29 10.34
C ASN A 69 -10.59 21.02 10.62
N THR A 70 -10.21 19.78 10.94
CA THR A 70 -8.80 19.46 11.19
C THR A 70 -8.01 19.56 9.88
N PRO A 71 -6.95 20.38 9.81
CA PRO A 71 -6.07 20.38 8.66
C PRO A 71 -5.40 19.01 8.51
N PRO A 72 -5.06 18.58 7.27
CA PRO A 72 -4.37 17.32 7.08
C PRO A 72 -3.03 17.33 7.83
N LEU A 73 -2.69 16.19 8.45
CA LEU A 73 -1.40 16.00 9.11
C LEU A 73 -0.27 16.21 8.10
N ARG A 74 0.68 17.09 8.42
CA ARG A 74 1.88 17.29 7.62
C ARG A 74 2.81 16.09 7.80
N ILE A 75 3.04 15.37 6.70
CA ILE A 75 4.03 14.28 6.67
C ILE A 75 5.41 14.94 6.56
N PRO A 76 6.32 14.74 7.53
CA PRO A 76 7.67 15.29 7.42
C PRO A 76 8.42 14.63 6.26
N TYR A 77 9.11 15.44 5.45
CA TYR A 77 10.05 14.91 4.46
C TYR A 77 11.30 14.39 5.15
N ASP A 78 11.71 13.20 4.75
CA ASP A 78 12.88 12.56 5.32
C ASP A 78 14.16 13.03 4.59
N ASN A 79 14.91 13.94 5.22
CA ASN A 79 16.14 14.55 4.68
C ASN A 79 17.40 13.71 4.95
N ASN A 80 17.30 12.39 4.87
CA ASN A 80 18.45 11.53 5.11
C ASN A 80 19.49 11.64 3.99
N LYS A 81 20.72 12.02 4.36
CA LYS A 81 21.87 12.02 3.46
C LYS A 81 22.38 10.59 3.28
N ILE A 82 22.20 10.03 2.09
CA ILE A 82 22.71 8.71 1.71
C ILE A 82 24.16 8.88 1.25
N LYS A 83 25.12 8.17 1.87
CA LYS A 83 26.52 8.20 1.40
C LYS A 83 26.71 7.40 0.12
N TYR A 84 26.26 6.14 0.13
CA TYR A 84 26.37 5.23 -1.03
C TYR A 84 25.02 5.06 -1.72
N ARG A 85 24.83 5.75 -2.85
CA ARG A 85 23.55 5.74 -3.60
C ARG A 85 23.16 4.34 -4.12
N HIS A 86 24.14 3.49 -4.43
CA HIS A 86 23.92 2.14 -4.93
C HIS A 86 23.55 1.13 -3.83
N TYR A 87 23.82 1.44 -2.55
CA TYR A 87 23.38 0.62 -1.41
C TYR A 87 22.11 1.17 -0.76
N GLY A 88 21.92 2.49 -0.77
CA GLY A 88 20.80 3.17 -0.13
C GLY A 88 20.91 3.20 1.39
N LYS A 89 19.98 3.92 2.05
CA LYS A 89 19.98 4.12 3.51
C LYS A 89 19.70 2.83 4.31
N THR A 90 19.00 1.89 3.69
CA THR A 90 18.61 0.64 4.37
C THR A 90 19.84 -0.16 4.80
N ILE A 91 20.88 -0.21 3.94
CA ILE A 91 22.13 -0.90 4.26
C ILE A 91 22.88 -0.20 5.39
N GLU A 92 22.94 1.13 5.39
CA GLU A 92 23.52 1.90 6.51
C GLU A 92 22.84 1.54 7.85
N THR A 93 21.50 1.56 7.88
CA THR A 93 20.73 1.21 9.07
C THR A 93 20.94 -0.24 9.51
N LEU A 94 21.08 -1.17 8.56
CA LEU A 94 21.32 -2.58 8.86
C LEU A 94 22.71 -2.80 9.47
N ILE A 95 23.74 -2.13 8.94
CA ILE A 95 25.11 -2.21 9.47
C ILE A 95 25.17 -1.60 10.87
N GLU A 96 24.51 -0.46 11.10
CA GLU A 96 24.43 0.14 12.44
C GLU A 96 23.80 -0.83 13.45
N LYS A 97 22.68 -1.49 13.09
CA LYS A 97 22.05 -2.50 13.96
C LYS A 97 22.92 -3.73 14.16
N ALA A 98 23.58 -4.22 13.12
CA ALA A 98 24.51 -5.34 13.22
C ALA A 98 25.68 -5.03 14.16
N SER A 99 26.11 -3.76 14.24
CA SER A 99 27.20 -3.34 15.14
C SER A 99 26.82 -3.33 16.64
N VAL A 100 25.53 -3.28 16.96
CA VAL A 100 25.00 -3.26 18.34
C VAL A 100 24.55 -4.65 18.79
N TYR A 101 24.52 -5.63 17.88
CA TYR A 101 24.02 -6.96 18.17
C TYR A 101 24.99 -7.74 19.09
N GLU A 102 24.46 -8.33 20.17
CA GLU A 102 25.25 -8.94 21.24
C GLU A 102 25.70 -10.38 20.92
N ASP A 103 24.88 -11.17 20.22
CA ASP A 103 25.24 -12.56 19.86
C ASP A 103 26.18 -12.59 18.65
N GLU A 104 27.40 -13.09 18.88
CA GLU A 104 28.46 -13.18 17.88
C GLU A 104 28.09 -14.08 16.69
N LYS A 105 27.40 -15.21 16.91
CA LYS A 105 27.05 -16.14 15.83
C LYS A 105 25.98 -15.57 14.90
N GLU A 106 24.97 -14.94 15.50
CA GLU A 106 23.89 -14.30 14.75
C GLU A 106 24.38 -13.03 14.05
N ARG A 107 25.28 -12.29 14.69
CA ARG A 107 25.94 -11.12 14.10
C ARG A 107 26.70 -11.49 12.83
N ASP A 108 27.51 -12.55 12.86
CA ASP A 108 28.29 -12.98 11.70
C ASP A 108 27.39 -13.44 10.53
N LEU A 109 26.30 -14.15 10.84
CA LEU A 109 25.30 -14.53 9.86
C LEU A 109 24.58 -13.31 9.27
N LEU A 110 24.23 -12.34 10.11
CA LEU A 110 23.60 -11.09 9.69
C LEU A 110 24.53 -10.28 8.77
N ILE A 111 25.81 -10.18 9.12
CA ILE A 111 26.84 -9.53 8.30
C ILE A 111 26.94 -10.22 6.93
N LYS A 112 26.96 -11.56 6.90
CA LYS A 112 26.98 -12.32 5.64
C LYS A 112 25.73 -12.05 4.78
N LEU A 113 24.55 -11.93 5.38
CA LEU A 113 23.32 -11.57 4.66
C LEU A 113 23.37 -10.14 4.12
N ILE A 114 23.87 -9.19 4.92
CA ILE A 114 24.05 -7.79 4.52
C ILE A 114 25.03 -7.70 3.34
N ALA A 115 26.17 -8.40 3.42
CA ALA A 115 27.18 -8.39 2.35
C ALA A 115 26.63 -8.98 1.04
N ASN A 116 25.86 -10.07 1.11
CA ASN A 116 25.15 -10.61 -0.07
C ASN A 116 24.12 -9.62 -0.63
N HIS A 117 23.40 -8.91 0.24
CA HIS A 117 22.47 -7.87 -0.19
C HIS A 117 23.19 -6.70 -0.85
N MET A 118 24.33 -6.26 -0.31
CA MET A 118 25.19 -5.24 -0.91
C MET A 118 25.67 -5.68 -2.31
N LYS A 119 26.17 -6.91 -2.45
CA LYS A 119 26.58 -7.47 -3.76
C LYS A 119 25.43 -7.42 -4.78
N LYS A 120 24.23 -7.81 -4.36
CA LYS A 120 23.03 -7.74 -5.20
C LYS A 120 22.66 -6.32 -5.59
N SER A 121 22.64 -5.38 -4.64
CA SER A 121 22.31 -3.97 -4.90
C SER A 121 23.35 -3.33 -5.81
N TYR A 122 24.62 -3.66 -5.65
CA TYR A 122 25.68 -3.19 -6.53
C TYR A 122 25.46 -3.66 -7.96
N VAL A 123 25.20 -4.94 -8.19
CA VAL A 123 24.95 -5.51 -9.53
C VAL A 123 23.66 -4.97 -10.17
N MET A 124 22.66 -4.63 -9.34
CA MET A 124 21.41 -4.04 -9.81
C MET A 124 21.61 -2.61 -10.33
N TRP A 125 22.45 -1.81 -9.65
CA TRP A 125 22.73 -0.42 -10.02
C TRP A 125 23.88 -0.27 -11.02
N ASN A 126 24.92 -1.10 -10.89
CA ASN A 126 26.07 -1.18 -11.77
C ASN A 126 26.04 -2.54 -12.48
N LYS A 127 26.02 -2.55 -13.82
CA LYS A 127 25.95 -3.79 -14.61
C LYS A 127 27.23 -4.65 -14.56
N ASP A 128 28.25 -4.19 -13.84
CA ASP A 128 29.55 -4.84 -13.73
C ASP A 128 29.64 -5.71 -12.48
N SER A 129 30.47 -6.76 -12.56
CA SER A 129 30.79 -7.59 -11.39
C SER A 129 31.63 -6.79 -10.39
N VAL A 130 31.29 -6.89 -9.12
CA VAL A 130 32.07 -6.34 -8.00
C VAL A 130 32.89 -7.44 -7.34
N THR A 131 34.12 -7.11 -6.91
CA THR A 131 34.97 -8.00 -6.11
C THR A 131 34.48 -8.05 -4.67
N ASP A 132 34.61 -9.22 -4.04
CA ASP A 132 34.16 -9.42 -2.66
C ASP A 132 34.94 -8.52 -1.70
N ASP A 133 36.24 -8.33 -1.93
CA ASP A 133 37.11 -7.45 -1.14
C ASP A 133 36.59 -6.02 -1.05
N LYS A 134 36.01 -5.49 -2.13
CA LYS A 134 35.47 -4.14 -2.16
C LYS A 134 34.24 -4.01 -1.27
N ILE A 135 33.35 -5.01 -1.30
CA ILE A 135 32.16 -5.02 -0.45
C ILE A 135 32.55 -5.12 1.02
N LEU A 136 33.55 -5.94 1.35
CA LEU A 136 34.05 -6.06 2.71
C LEU A 136 34.65 -4.74 3.20
N ALA A 137 35.47 -4.08 2.37
CA ALA A 137 36.01 -2.76 2.68
C ALA A 137 34.91 -1.70 2.88
N ASP A 138 33.87 -1.71 2.04
CA ASP A 138 32.73 -0.78 2.19
C ASP A 138 31.97 -1.04 3.51
N ILE A 139 31.81 -2.29 3.94
CA ILE A 139 31.20 -2.64 5.25
C ILE A 139 32.06 -2.12 6.41
N GLU A 140 33.38 -2.28 6.33
CA GLU A 140 34.30 -1.77 7.37
C GLU A 140 34.23 -0.24 7.47
N GLU A 141 34.19 0.46 6.32
CA GLU A 141 34.05 1.92 6.27
C GLU A 141 32.70 2.38 6.84
N MET A 142 31.60 1.73 6.43
CA MET A 142 30.25 2.04 6.90
C MET A 142 30.04 1.74 8.38
N SER A 143 30.68 0.67 8.90
CA SER A 143 30.65 0.31 10.32
C SER A 143 31.59 1.15 11.19
N LYS A 144 32.37 2.07 10.59
CA LYS A 144 33.41 2.86 11.26
C LYS A 144 34.44 1.97 11.97
N GLY A 145 34.79 0.85 11.37
CA GLY A 145 35.77 -0.12 11.89
C GLY A 145 35.29 -0.98 13.07
N LYS A 146 33.98 -0.98 13.38
CA LYS A 146 33.42 -1.82 14.45
C LYS A 146 33.25 -3.28 14.05
N ILE A 147 33.09 -3.53 12.75
CA ILE A 147 32.92 -4.88 12.21
C ILE A 147 34.17 -5.17 11.39
N LYS A 148 34.90 -6.24 11.73
CA LYS A 148 36.01 -6.77 10.92
C LYS A 148 35.54 -8.06 10.27
N CYS A 149 35.37 -8.03 8.96
CA CYS A 149 34.87 -9.16 8.20
C CYS A 149 36.05 -9.90 7.55
N ASN A 150 36.64 -10.85 8.25
CA ASN A 150 37.65 -11.72 7.64
C ASN A 150 36.96 -13.00 7.10
N ASP A 151 37.23 -13.32 5.83
CA ASP A 151 36.90 -14.62 5.21
C ASP A 151 35.42 -14.96 4.93
N ILE A 152 34.61 -13.97 4.51
CA ILE A 152 33.23 -14.24 4.06
C ILE A 152 33.19 -14.48 2.55
N THR A 153 32.96 -15.72 2.14
CA THR A 153 32.63 -16.05 0.75
C THR A 153 31.21 -15.58 0.40
N LEU A 154 31.10 -14.70 -0.59
CA LEU A 154 29.82 -14.17 -1.06
C LEU A 154 29.26 -14.97 -2.23
N THR A 155 27.96 -14.87 -2.45
CA THR A 155 27.28 -15.52 -3.57
C THR A 155 27.90 -15.05 -4.90
N GLU A 156 28.11 -15.95 -5.86
CA GLU A 156 28.68 -15.59 -7.15
C GLU A 156 27.77 -14.61 -7.91
N THR A 157 28.36 -13.63 -8.58
CA THR A 157 27.66 -12.60 -9.37
C THR A 157 26.77 -13.22 -10.45
N LYS A 158 27.19 -14.36 -11.00
CA LYS A 158 26.44 -15.13 -12.01
C LYS A 158 25.08 -15.59 -11.47
N ASP A 159 25.04 -16.20 -10.29
CA ASP A 159 23.80 -16.69 -9.68
C ASP A 159 22.79 -15.56 -9.40
N ILE A 160 23.30 -14.36 -9.11
CA ILE A 160 22.48 -13.17 -8.88
C ILE A 160 21.81 -12.69 -10.19
N LEU A 161 22.58 -12.63 -11.28
CA LEU A 161 22.10 -12.20 -12.59
C LEU A 161 21.10 -13.18 -13.22
N PHE A 162 21.37 -14.49 -13.12
CA PHE A 162 20.50 -15.53 -13.69
C PHE A 162 19.14 -15.64 -12.98
N ARG A 163 19.04 -15.25 -11.70
CA ARG A 163 17.77 -15.24 -10.96
C ARG A 163 16.80 -14.16 -11.42
N ASN A 164 17.29 -13.04 -11.96
CA ASN A 164 16.47 -11.94 -12.45
C ASN A 164 15.96 -12.15 -13.88
N GLN A 165 16.49 -13.13 -14.62
CA GLN A 165 15.89 -13.54 -15.88
C GLN A 165 14.63 -14.35 -15.55
N LYS A 166 13.47 -13.69 -15.56
CA LYS A 166 12.17 -14.38 -15.62
C LYS A 166 12.28 -15.41 -16.74
N LYS A 167 12.29 -16.70 -16.40
CA LYS A 167 12.10 -17.75 -17.40
C LYS A 167 10.86 -17.35 -18.20
N PRO A 168 10.92 -17.29 -19.54
CA PRO A 168 9.73 -17.04 -20.33
C PRO A 168 8.72 -18.10 -19.92
N MET A 169 7.59 -17.66 -19.37
CA MET A 169 6.47 -18.54 -19.09
C MET A 169 6.16 -19.27 -20.40
N PRO A 170 6.04 -20.61 -20.41
CA PRO A 170 5.67 -21.31 -21.62
C PRO A 170 4.27 -20.82 -22.02
N VAL A 171 4.22 -20.01 -23.07
CA VAL A 171 2.96 -19.63 -23.72
C VAL A 171 2.41 -20.92 -24.30
N ASN A 172 1.42 -21.51 -23.61
CA ASN A 172 0.71 -22.67 -24.08
C ASN A 172 -0.15 -22.25 -25.29
N ASN A 173 0.46 -22.22 -26.47
CA ASN A 173 -0.23 -22.10 -27.75
C ASN A 173 -0.96 -23.42 -28.01
N ASN A 174 -2.18 -23.54 -27.47
CA ASN A 174 -3.10 -24.60 -27.86
C ASN A 174 -4.15 -24.00 -28.83
N PRO A 175 -3.94 -24.06 -30.16
CA PRO A 175 -4.91 -23.57 -31.11
C PRO A 175 -6.09 -24.55 -31.20
N GLY A 176 -7.27 -24.11 -30.81
CA GLY A 176 -8.54 -24.60 -31.34
C GLY A 176 -8.97 -26.04 -31.00
N ARG A 177 -9.50 -26.25 -29.79
CA ARG A 177 -10.53 -27.30 -29.62
C ARG A 177 -11.85 -26.78 -30.18
N LYS A 178 -12.13 -27.11 -31.45
CA LYS A 178 -13.46 -26.96 -32.06
C LYS A 178 -14.46 -27.80 -31.26
N PHE A 179 -15.46 -27.14 -30.69
CA PHE A 179 -16.67 -27.79 -30.18
C PHE A 179 -17.39 -28.49 -31.35
N GLN A 180 -17.34 -29.81 -31.41
CA GLN A 180 -18.26 -30.60 -32.23
C GLN A 180 -19.61 -30.64 -31.51
N LYS A 181 -20.59 -29.90 -32.05
CA LYS A 181 -22.02 -30.11 -31.77
C LYS A 181 -22.40 -31.49 -32.31
N ASN A 182 -22.72 -32.44 -31.44
CA ASN A 182 -23.38 -33.68 -31.81
C ASN A 182 -24.89 -33.44 -31.88
N ASP A 183 -25.37 -33.14 -33.09
CA ASP A 183 -26.77 -33.31 -33.48
C ASP A 183 -26.98 -34.78 -33.81
N ASN A 184 -27.56 -35.56 -32.88
CA ASN A 184 -28.07 -36.90 -33.16
C ASN A 184 -29.60 -36.90 -33.05
N ARG A 185 -30.24 -36.51 -34.15
CA ARG A 185 -31.57 -36.98 -34.53
C ARG A 185 -31.43 -38.39 -35.14
N LYS A 186 -32.02 -39.40 -34.49
CA LYS A 186 -32.64 -40.61 -35.08
C LYS A 186 -33.25 -41.41 -33.90
N LYS A 187 -34.57 -41.35 -33.68
CA LYS A 187 -35.64 -42.21 -34.21
C LYS A 187 -35.55 -43.69 -33.78
N GLN A 188 -36.70 -44.16 -33.28
CA GLN A 188 -37.15 -45.53 -32.95
C GLN A 188 -36.83 -45.99 -31.53
N GLN A 189 -37.78 -46.46 -30.70
CA GLN A 189 -39.08 -47.11 -30.98
C GLN A 189 -40.23 -46.46 -30.21
#